data_AF-A0A963RPP8-F1
#
_entry.id   AF-A0A963RPP8-F1
#
_cell.length_a   1.000
_cell.length_b   1.000
_cell.length_c   1.000
_cell.angle_alpha   90.00
_cell.angle_beta   90.00
_cell.angle_gamma   90.00
#
_symmetry.space_group_name_H-M   'P 1'
#
loop_
_entity.id
_entity.type
_entity.pdbx_description
1 polymer ?
#
loop_
_entity_poly.entity_id
_entity_poly.type
_entity_poly.pdbx_seq_one_letter_code
_entity_poly.pdbx_strand_id
1 'polypeptide(L)'
;MRKWHRWLSIFFGIVLIFVTITGVLHYAAVWWPAPEPSAEALAAMEPPAGFVCPEGWRCMPPRGEASNVLQENLGLIHHLHAGSEGGIWGEIIVMLSGLALLFFCISGLWMYVQMWRNRRDRGLKGGLFWK
;
A
#
# COMPACT_ATOMS: atom_id res chain seq x y z
N MET A 1 -6.02 -27.16 -3.82
CA MET A 1 -5.19 -25.98 -4.14
C MET A 1 -5.53 -25.38 -5.49
N ARG A 2 -5.29 -26.05 -6.63
CA ARG A 2 -5.47 -25.47 -7.99
C ARG A 2 -6.83 -24.78 -8.24
N LYS A 3 -7.94 -25.40 -7.85
CA LYS A 3 -9.30 -24.82 -8.02
C LYS A 3 -9.49 -23.51 -7.22
N TRP A 4 -8.99 -23.47 -5.99
CA TRP A 4 -9.09 -22.32 -5.10
C TRP A 4 -8.19 -21.18 -5.59
N HIS A 5 -6.94 -21.50 -5.95
CA HIS A 5 -6.04 -20.54 -6.58
C HIS A 5 -6.66 -19.90 -7.82
N ARG A 6 -7.26 -20.70 -8.72
CA ARG A 6 -7.86 -20.18 -9.95
C ARG A 6 -8.97 -19.16 -9.66
N TRP A 7 -9.94 -19.52 -8.83
CA TRP A 7 -11.10 -18.65 -8.58
C TRP A 7 -10.74 -17.42 -7.76
N LEU A 8 -9.94 -17.59 -6.70
CA LEU A 8 -9.49 -16.47 -5.88
C LEU A 8 -8.62 -15.51 -6.68
N SER A 9 -7.74 -16.01 -7.56
CA SER A 9 -6.84 -15.14 -8.34
C SER A 9 -7.58 -14.34 -9.40
N ILE A 10 -8.63 -14.90 -10.01
CA ILE A 10 -9.43 -14.16 -11.00
C ILE A 10 -10.14 -12.97 -10.33
N PHE A 11 -10.77 -13.21 -9.18
CA PHE A 11 -11.51 -12.15 -8.49
C PHE A 11 -10.58 -11.16 -7.79
N PHE A 12 -9.75 -11.64 -6.86
CA PHE A 12 -8.88 -10.78 -6.05
C PHE A 12 -7.70 -10.24 -6.84
N GLY A 13 -7.26 -10.90 -7.92
CA GLY A 13 -6.15 -10.40 -8.73
C GLY A 13 -6.43 -9.03 -9.34
N ILE A 14 -7.66 -8.79 -9.80
CA ILE A 14 -8.06 -7.48 -10.34
C ILE A 14 -7.97 -6.41 -9.26
N VAL A 15 -8.53 -6.69 -8.08
CA VAL A 15 -8.50 -5.76 -6.94
C VAL A 15 -7.06 -5.52 -6.46
N LEU A 16 -6.23 -6.57 -6.40
CA LEU A 16 -4.82 -6.47 -6.01
C LEU A 16 -4.01 -5.64 -7.00
N ILE A 17 -4.27 -5.73 -8.29
CA ILE A 17 -3.64 -4.85 -9.29
C ILE A 17 -4.01 -3.40 -9.01
N PHE A 18 -5.30 -3.12 -8.79
CA PHE A 18 -5.76 -1.77 -8.45
C PHE A 18 -5.11 -1.23 -7.16
N VAL A 19 -5.11 -2.01 -6.08
CA VAL A 19 -4.47 -1.67 -4.80
C VAL A 19 -2.96 -1.44 -4.96
N THR A 20 -2.29 -2.23 -5.80
CA THR A 20 -0.87 -2.04 -6.10
C THR A 20 -0.63 -0.73 -6.83
N ILE A 21 -1.44 -0.40 -7.84
CA ILE A 21 -1.33 0.85 -8.59
C ILE A 21 -1.52 2.06 -7.66
N THR A 22 -2.59 2.07 -6.85
CA THR A 22 -2.86 3.18 -5.92
C THR A 22 -1.79 3.28 -4.83
N GLY A 23 -1.24 2.15 -4.36
CA GLY A 23 -0.12 2.15 -3.42
C GLY A 23 1.16 2.73 -4.01
N VAL A 24 1.49 2.36 -5.25
CA VAL A 24 2.65 2.95 -5.96
C VAL A 24 2.44 4.45 -6.20
N LEU A 25 1.23 4.88 -6.58
CA LEU A 25 0.90 6.29 -6.74
C LEU A 25 1.02 7.06 -5.41
N HIS A 26 0.62 6.46 -4.29
CA HIS A 26 0.82 7.05 -2.96
C HIS A 26 2.30 7.32 -2.70
N TYR A 27 3.17 6.34 -2.90
CA TYR A 27 4.61 6.54 -2.72
C TYR A 27 5.20 7.50 -3.75
N ALA A 28 4.73 7.49 -4.99
CA ALA A 28 5.15 8.46 -6.00
C ALA A 28 4.79 9.90 -5.61
N ALA A 29 3.65 10.11 -4.95
CA ALA A 29 3.25 11.41 -4.40
C ALA A 29 4.13 11.83 -3.21
N VAL A 30 4.36 10.91 -2.27
CA VAL A 30 5.10 11.18 -1.03
C VAL A 30 6.60 11.37 -1.29
N TRP A 31 7.18 10.63 -2.24
CA TRP A 31 8.59 10.73 -2.61
C TRP A 31 8.84 11.66 -3.80
N TRP A 32 7.82 12.40 -4.24
CA TRP A 32 8.02 13.39 -5.29
C TRP A 32 8.97 14.48 -4.78
N PRO A 33 10.03 14.82 -5.52
CA PRO A 33 10.92 15.91 -5.14
C PRO A 33 10.14 17.21 -5.01
N ALA A 34 10.11 17.77 -3.81
CA ALA A 34 9.57 19.09 -3.53
C ALA A 34 10.72 20.01 -3.10
N PRO A 35 10.68 21.30 -3.46
CA PRO A 35 11.64 22.26 -2.94
C PRO A 35 11.53 22.34 -1.41
N GLU A 36 12.65 22.59 -0.74
CA GLU A 36 12.66 22.92 0.69
C GLU A 36 11.67 24.08 0.95
N PRO A 37 10.82 23.97 1.98
CA PRO A 37 9.86 25.03 2.28
C PRO A 37 10.62 26.33 2.61
N SER A 38 10.21 27.44 1.99
CA SER A 38 10.83 28.74 2.23
C SER A 38 10.58 29.19 3.68
N ALA A 39 11.37 30.16 4.16
CA ALA A 39 11.18 30.71 5.51
C ALA A 39 9.76 31.29 5.70
N GLU A 40 9.19 31.88 4.64
CA GLU A 40 7.82 32.39 4.63
C GLU A 40 6.79 31.25 4.71
N ALA A 41 7.02 30.14 4.01
CA ALA A 41 6.14 28.97 4.07
C ALA A 41 6.17 28.30 5.45
N LEU A 42 7.34 28.25 6.09
CA LEU A 42 7.48 27.76 7.47
C LEU A 42 6.80 28.70 8.46
N ALA A 43 6.96 30.02 8.32
CA ALA A 43 6.27 31.01 9.14
C ALA A 43 4.74 30.92 8.99
N ALA A 44 4.23 30.61 7.79
CA ALA A 44 2.81 30.41 7.55
C ALA A 44 2.24 29.13 8.22
N MET A 45 3.09 28.17 8.57
CA MET A 45 2.71 26.98 9.35
C MET A 45 2.75 27.22 10.86
N GLU A 46 3.30 28.35 11.33
CA GLU A 46 3.29 28.68 12.75
C GLU A 46 1.86 28.99 13.22
N PRO A 47 1.44 28.44 14.37
CA PRO A 47 0.14 28.75 14.92
C PRO A 47 0.06 30.25 15.28
N PRO A 48 -1.10 30.90 15.10
CA PRO A 48 -1.25 32.31 15.46
C PRO A 48 -0.98 32.52 16.95
N ALA A 49 -0.46 33.70 17.31
CA ALA A 49 -0.08 34.01 18.68
C ALA A 49 -1.24 33.77 19.65
N GLY A 50 -0.99 33.00 20.72
CA GLY A 50 -2.00 32.62 21.72
C GLY A 50 -2.87 31.42 21.35
N PHE A 51 -2.67 30.79 20.19
CA PHE A 51 -3.31 29.53 19.87
C PHE A 51 -2.82 28.42 20.81
N VAL A 52 -3.74 27.91 21.63
CA VAL A 52 -3.52 26.75 22.49
C VAL A 52 -4.39 25.62 21.96
N CYS A 53 -3.76 24.48 21.64
CA CYS A 53 -4.53 23.30 21.25
C CYS A 53 -5.40 22.83 22.43
N PRO A 54 -6.73 22.68 22.26
CA PRO A 54 -7.61 22.29 23.36
C PRO A 54 -7.24 20.93 23.97
N GLU A 55 -7.56 20.74 25.24
CA GLU A 55 -7.31 19.46 25.92
C GLU A 55 -8.02 18.31 25.21
N GLY A 56 -7.29 17.22 24.96
CA GLY A 56 -7.80 16.04 24.23
C GLY A 56 -7.77 16.16 22.70
N TRP A 57 -7.39 17.31 22.13
CA TRP A 57 -7.27 17.49 20.68
C TRP A 57 -5.82 17.29 20.18
N ARG A 58 -5.68 16.87 18.92
CA ARG A 58 -4.42 16.82 18.19
C ARG A 58 -4.45 17.83 17.06
N CYS A 59 -3.97 19.04 17.34
CA CYS A 59 -3.86 20.09 16.34
C CYS A 59 -2.64 19.83 15.45
N MET A 60 -2.84 19.90 14.13
CA MET A 60 -1.78 19.78 13.14
C MET A 60 -1.78 21.06 12.29
N PRO A 61 -0.61 21.58 11.90
CA PRO A 61 -0.57 22.72 10.99
C PRO A 61 -1.30 22.38 9.67
N PRO A 62 -1.87 23.39 9.00
CA PRO A 62 -2.42 23.20 7.66
C PRO A 62 -1.33 22.63 6.74
N ARG A 63 -1.72 21.74 5.82
CA ARG A 63 -0.79 21.23 4.82
C ARG A 63 -0.33 22.39 3.94
N GLY A 64 0.98 22.45 3.68
CA GLY A 64 1.54 23.39 2.71
C GLY A 64 1.00 23.13 1.30
N GLU A 65 1.36 24.03 0.38
CA GLU A 65 0.98 23.89 -1.03
C GLU A 65 1.54 22.60 -1.62
N ALA A 66 0.71 21.88 -2.37
CA ALA A 66 1.13 20.67 -3.05
C ALA A 66 2.03 21.01 -4.24
N SER A 67 3.11 20.25 -4.39
CA SER A 67 4.08 20.48 -5.49
C SER A 67 3.64 19.85 -6.81
N ASN A 68 2.66 18.95 -6.79
CA ASN A 68 2.17 18.22 -7.97
C ASN A 68 0.76 17.64 -7.73
N VAL A 69 0.12 17.23 -8.84
CA VAL A 69 -1.25 16.68 -8.88
C VAL A 69 -1.41 15.43 -7.99
N LEU A 70 -0.38 14.59 -7.84
CA LEU A 70 -0.48 13.40 -7.00
C LEU A 70 -0.51 13.76 -5.51
N GLN A 71 0.24 14.78 -5.09
CA GLN A 71 0.20 15.30 -3.72
C GLN A 71 -1.12 15.98 -3.40
N GLU A 72 -1.68 16.75 -4.34
CA GLU A 72 -3.02 17.35 -4.20
C GLU A 72 -4.10 16.29 -3.95
N ASN A 73 -3.98 15.15 -4.64
CA ASN A 73 -4.94 14.05 -4.58
C ASN A 73 -4.52 12.94 -3.60
N LEU A 74 -3.53 13.17 -2.73
CA LEU A 74 -2.97 12.14 -1.85
C LEU A 74 -4.04 11.51 -0.93
N GLY A 75 -4.98 12.32 -0.43
CA GLY A 75 -6.10 11.85 0.37
C GLY A 75 -7.00 10.88 -0.40
N LEU A 76 -7.39 11.25 -1.63
CA LEU A 76 -8.19 10.40 -2.51
C LEU A 76 -7.45 9.12 -2.87
N ILE A 77 -6.17 9.20 -3.23
CA ILE A 77 -5.34 8.02 -3.55
C ILE A 77 -5.31 7.06 -2.36
N HIS A 78 -5.14 7.58 -1.14
CA HIS A 78 -5.18 6.78 0.07
C HIS A 78 -6.56 6.14 0.29
N HIS A 79 -7.66 6.88 0.10
CA HIS A 79 -9.02 6.34 0.25
C HIS A 79 -9.34 5.24 -0.78
N LEU A 80 -8.92 5.44 -2.02
CA LEU A 80 -9.03 4.45 -3.08
C LEU A 80 -8.20 3.19 -2.75
N HIS A 81 -6.98 3.36 -2.26
CA HIS A 81 -6.13 2.24 -1.82
C HIS A 81 -6.74 1.46 -0.65
N ALA A 82 -7.26 2.16 0.35
CA ALA A 82 -7.92 1.56 1.52
C ALA A 82 -9.30 0.96 1.20
N GLY A 83 -9.90 1.34 0.08
CA GLY A 83 -11.27 0.98 -0.29
C GLY A 83 -12.34 1.81 0.41
N SER A 84 -11.97 2.79 1.24
CA SER A 84 -12.90 3.61 2.04
C SER A 84 -13.78 4.53 1.19
N GLU A 85 -13.39 4.83 -0.05
CA GLU A 85 -14.24 5.55 -1.01
C GLU A 85 -15.52 4.77 -1.34
N GLY A 86 -15.47 3.43 -1.31
CA GLY A 86 -16.63 2.55 -1.46
C GLY A 86 -17.38 2.29 -0.15
N GLY A 87 -17.03 3.02 0.93
CA GLY A 87 -17.49 2.76 2.29
C GLY A 87 -17.12 1.36 2.78
N ILE A 88 -17.94 0.81 3.68
CA ILE A 88 -17.65 -0.46 4.37
C ILE A 88 -17.47 -1.64 3.40
N TRP A 89 -18.17 -1.64 2.27
CA TRP A 89 -18.05 -2.72 1.29
C TRP A 89 -16.71 -2.70 0.56
N GLY A 90 -16.21 -1.51 0.20
CA GLY A 90 -14.89 -1.35 -0.39
C GLY A 90 -13.78 -1.78 0.58
N GLU A 91 -13.89 -1.37 1.85
CA GLU A 91 -12.97 -1.78 2.91
C GLU A 91 -12.96 -3.30 3.10
N ILE A 92 -14.12 -3.95 3.16
CA ILE A 92 -14.23 -5.41 3.27
C ILE A 92 -13.56 -6.09 2.07
N ILE A 93 -13.79 -5.60 0.85
CA ILE A 93 -13.20 -6.17 -0.37
C ILE A 93 -11.67 -6.05 -0.34
N VAL A 94 -11.12 -4.89 0.03
CA VAL A 94 -9.68 -4.68 0.15
C VAL A 94 -9.08 -5.53 1.27
N MET A 95 -9.75 -5.63 2.42
CA MET A 95 -9.33 -6.50 3.53
C MET A 95 -9.27 -7.97 3.10
N LEU A 96 -10.32 -8.48 2.45
CA LEU A 96 -10.36 -9.85 1.93
C LEU A 96 -9.29 -10.07 0.84
N SER A 97 -9.00 -9.05 0.03
CA SER A 97 -7.89 -9.09 -0.95
C SER A 97 -6.54 -9.24 -0.26
N GLY A 98 -6.32 -8.55 0.86
CA GLY A 98 -5.11 -8.71 1.69
C GLY A 98 -4.95 -10.13 2.24
N LEU A 99 -6.04 -10.74 2.73
CA LEU A 99 -6.04 -12.13 3.16
C LEU A 99 -5.78 -13.11 2.00
N ALA A 100 -6.36 -12.83 0.82
CA ALA A 100 -6.10 -13.61 -0.39
C ALA A 100 -4.63 -13.52 -0.82
N LEU A 101 -4.03 -12.33 -0.77
CA LEU A 101 -2.61 -12.13 -1.04
C LEU A 101 -1.74 -12.92 -0.06
N LEU A 102 -2.04 -12.89 1.24
CA LEU A 102 -1.33 -13.68 2.25
C LEU A 102 -1.42 -15.18 1.94
N PHE A 103 -2.61 -15.66 1.58
CA PHE A 103 -2.81 -17.05 1.14
C PHE A 103 -1.95 -17.37 -0.09
N PHE A 104 -1.91 -16.51 -1.11
CA PHE A 104 -1.08 -16.72 -2.31
C PHE A 104 0.41 -16.73 -2.00
N CYS A 105 0.89 -15.83 -1.15
CA CYS A 105 2.29 -15.79 -0.72
C CYS A 105 2.68 -17.07 0.02
N ILE A 106 1.89 -17.49 1.02
CA ILE A 106 2.17 -18.71 1.80
C ILE A 106 2.11 -19.95 0.91
N SER A 107 1.07 -20.08 0.10
CA SER A 107 0.90 -21.26 -0.77
C SER A 107 1.93 -21.32 -1.90
N GLY A 108 2.33 -20.18 -2.45
CA GLY A 108 3.41 -20.07 -3.43
C GLY A 108 4.75 -20.48 -2.83
N LEU A 109 5.06 -19.98 -1.62
CA LEU A 109 6.27 -20.36 -0.89
C LEU A 109 6.27 -21.84 -0.52
N TRP A 110 5.14 -22.38 -0.06
CA TRP A 110 4.99 -23.80 0.23
C TRP A 110 5.26 -24.67 -1.01
N MET A 111 4.66 -24.31 -2.15
CA MET A 111 4.90 -25.00 -3.42
C MET A 111 6.37 -24.94 -3.82
N TYR A 112 7.01 -23.78 -3.63
CA TYR A 112 8.45 -23.61 -3.85
C TYR A 112 9.29 -24.56 -2.99
N VAL A 113 9.01 -24.62 -1.69
CA VAL A 113 9.69 -25.52 -0.75
C VAL A 113 9.44 -26.99 -1.10
N GLN A 114 8.22 -27.35 -1.50
CA GLN A 114 7.90 -28.71 -1.92
C GLN A 114 8.74 -29.12 -3.16
N MET A 115 8.81 -28.26 -4.17
CA MET A 115 9.64 -28.49 -5.35
C MET A 115 11.13 -28.58 -4.98
N TRP A 116 11.58 -27.74 -4.05
CA TRP A 116 12.96 -27.77 -3.57
C TRP A 116 13.32 -29.08 -2.88
N ARG A 117 12.49 -29.53 -1.93
CA ARG A 117 12.70 -30.81 -1.22
C ARG A 117 12.75 -31.97 -2.20
N ASN A 118 11.79 -32.05 -3.12
CA ASN A 118 11.75 -33.10 -4.13
C ASN A 118 12.99 -33.11 -5.04
N ARG A 119 13.54 -31.94 -5.40
CA ARG A 119 14.79 -31.86 -6.17
C ARG A 119 16.00 -32.33 -5.38
N ARG A 120 16.09 -31.90 -4.12
CA ARG A 120 17.15 -32.33 -3.18
C ARG A 120 17.14 -33.85 -2.99
N ASP A 121 15.97 -34.43 -2.78
CA ASP A 121 15.80 -35.88 -2.58
C ASP A 121 16.17 -36.69 -3.85
N ARG A 122 16.06 -36.07 -5.03
CA ARG A 122 16.46 -36.64 -6.33
C ARG A 122 17.91 -36.30 -6.72
N GLY A 123 18.69 -35.64 -5.85
CA GLY A 123 20.08 -35.26 -6.12
C GLY A 123 20.26 -34.27 -7.28
N LEU A 124 19.19 -33.56 -7.67
CA LEU A 124 19.24 -32.63 -8.79
C LEU A 124 20.02 -31.38 -8.37
N LYS A 125 21.01 -31.00 -9.18
CA LYS A 125 21.83 -29.81 -8.93
C LYS A 125 20.97 -28.53 -9.03
N GLY A 126 21.37 -27.57 -8.20
CA GLY A 126 20.90 -26.20 -8.19
C GLY A 126 20.46 -25.73 -6.81
N GLY A 127 20.79 -24.49 -6.50
CA GLY A 127 20.57 -23.91 -5.17
C GLY A 127 19.18 -23.33 -4.99
N LEU A 128 19.08 -22.37 -4.06
CA LEU A 128 17.87 -21.65 -3.65
C LEU A 128 17.15 -20.86 -4.77
N PHE A 129 17.74 -20.71 -5.96
CA PHE A 129 17.17 -19.98 -7.11
C PHE A 129 17.37 -20.71 -8.45
N TRP A 130 17.51 -22.04 -8.38
CA TRP A 130 17.64 -22.98 -9.50
C TRP A 130 18.41 -22.48 -10.74
N LYS A 131 19.73 -22.47 -10.61
CA LYS A 131 20.70 -22.83 -11.66
C LYS A 131 21.35 -24.14 -11.27
#